data_AF-A0A0Q0UGU7-F1
#
_entry.id   AF-A0A0Q0UGU7-F1
#
_cell.length_a   1.000
_cell.length_b   1.000
_cell.length_c   1.000
_cell.angle_alpha   90.00
_cell.angle_beta   90.00
_cell.angle_gamma   90.00
#
_symmetry.space_group_name_H-M   'P 1'
#
loop_
_entity.id
_entity.type
_entity.pdbx_description
1 polymer ?
#
loop_
_entity_poly.entity_id
_entity_poly.type
_entity_poly.pdbx_seq_one_letter_code
_entity_poly.pdbx_strand_id
1 'polypeptide(L)'
;MKTISYILVSLCVLGLAFWAYHVNYATQDREQELRALNAEIADLQEGLSVLRAEWAYLNRPERLRELVNLNFGALGLLPMTPDQFGTAAMVAYPAPEGSDPLSIDQAVAQAIEVSAPPTDDETSRIAEEEAQ
;
A
#
# COMPACT_ATOMS: atom_id res chain seq x y z
N MET A 1 28.82 -46.59 37.48
CA MET A 1 28.38 -45.20 37.70
C MET A 1 29.07 -44.19 36.77
N LYS A 2 30.41 -44.17 36.66
CA LYS A 2 31.14 -43.15 35.86
C LYS A 2 31.04 -43.31 34.32
N THR A 3 30.88 -44.54 33.84
CA THR A 3 30.73 -44.84 32.40
C THR A 3 29.42 -44.32 31.80
N ILE A 4 28.34 -44.35 32.58
CA ILE A 4 27.03 -43.82 32.17
C ILE A 4 27.12 -42.30 31.96
N SER A 5 27.84 -41.59 32.83
CA SER A 5 28.06 -40.14 32.68
C SER A 5 28.81 -39.80 31.40
N TYR A 6 29.86 -40.55 31.04
CA TYR A 6 30.61 -40.32 29.81
C TYR A 6 29.78 -40.59 28.55
N ILE A 7 28.97 -41.64 28.54
CA ILE A 7 28.07 -41.94 27.42
C ILE A 7 27.03 -40.84 27.26
N LEU A 8 26.45 -40.37 28.37
CA LEU A 8 25.45 -39.31 28.35
C LEU A 8 26.00 -37.98 27.84
N VAL A 9 27.21 -37.60 28.26
CA VAL A 9 27.89 -36.39 27.74
C VAL A 9 28.22 -36.54 26.25
N SER A 10 28.75 -37.69 25.83
CA SER A 10 29.04 -37.96 24.42
C SER A 10 27.78 -37.84 23.55
N LEU A 11 26.67 -38.44 23.99
CA LEU A 11 25.40 -38.38 23.29
C LEU A 11 24.84 -36.96 23.22
N CYS A 12 25.01 -36.18 24.29
CA CYS A 12 24.63 -34.76 24.31
C CYS A 12 25.46 -33.94 23.31
N VAL A 13 26.77 -34.16 23.22
CA VAL A 13 27.66 -33.50 22.25
C VAL A 13 27.29 -33.89 20.81
N LEU A 14 26.99 -35.17 20.55
CA LEU A 14 26.50 -35.60 19.24
C LEU A 14 25.16 -34.94 18.87
N GLY A 15 24.24 -34.81 19.82
CA GLY A 15 22.98 -34.11 19.63
C GLY A 15 23.17 -32.63 19.28
N LEU A 16 24.08 -31.95 19.98
CA LEU A 16 24.42 -30.54 19.70
C LEU A 16 25.09 -30.36 18.33
N ALA A 17 25.99 -31.28 17.96
CA ALA A 17 26.62 -31.26 16.65
C ALA A 17 25.58 -31.43 15.52
N PHE A 18 24.62 -32.34 15.69
CA PHE A 18 23.54 -32.53 14.73
C PHE A 18 22.61 -31.30 14.66
N TRP A 19 22.25 -30.71 15.79
CA TRP A 19 21.42 -29.52 15.84
C TRP A 19 22.10 -28.32 15.15
N ALA A 20 23.37 -28.07 15.45
CA ALA A 20 24.14 -26.99 14.84
C ALA A 20 24.25 -27.16 13.30
N TYR A 21 24.47 -28.39 12.83
CA TYR A 21 24.49 -28.69 11.40
C TYR A 21 23.13 -28.44 10.74
N HIS A 22 22.03 -28.82 11.42
CA HIS A 22 20.69 -28.65 10.89
C HIS A 22 20.25 -27.17 10.86
N VAL A 23 20.56 -26.41 11.91
CA VAL A 23 20.32 -24.95 11.96
C VAL A 23 21.07 -24.24 10.84
N ASN A 24 22.30 -24.64 10.57
CA ASN A 24 23.10 -24.07 9.49
C ASN A 24 22.46 -24.29 8.10
N TYR A 25 21.76 -25.41 7.90
CA TYR A 25 21.06 -25.69 6.65
C TYR A 25 19.79 -24.85 6.48
N ALA A 26 19.02 -24.65 7.56
CA ALA A 26 17.79 -23.86 7.52
C ALA A 26 18.03 -22.38 7.15
N THR A 27 19.24 -21.85 7.38
CA THR A 27 19.63 -20.51 6.96
C THR A 27 19.95 -20.42 5.46
N GLN A 28 20.56 -21.46 4.89
CA GLN A 28 21.03 -21.44 3.50
C GLN A 28 19.90 -21.41 2.48
N ASP A 29 18.78 -22.09 2.75
CA ASP A 29 17.62 -22.09 1.84
C ASP A 29 17.01 -20.69 1.71
N ARG A 30 16.99 -19.91 2.80
CA ARG A 30 16.46 -18.54 2.79
C ARG A 30 17.40 -17.55 2.11
N GLU A 31 18.71 -17.79 2.18
CA GLU A 31 19.65 -16.99 1.41
C GLU A 31 19.50 -17.20 -0.09
N GLN A 32 19.19 -18.42 -0.54
CA GLN A 32 19.00 -18.70 -1.96
C GLN A 32 17.75 -18.00 -2.51
N GLU A 33 16.65 -18.01 -1.75
CA GLU A 33 15.42 -17.31 -2.11
C GLU A 33 15.63 -15.79 -2.17
N LEU A 34 16.32 -15.21 -1.18
CA LEU A 34 16.66 -13.79 -1.19
C LEU A 34 17.55 -13.42 -2.38
N ARG A 35 18.52 -14.27 -2.75
CA ARG A 35 19.37 -14.03 -3.93
C ARG A 35 18.56 -14.06 -5.21
N ALA A 36 17.64 -15.00 -5.36
CA ALA A 36 16.76 -15.08 -6.52
C ALA A 36 15.86 -13.84 -6.64
N LEU A 37 15.24 -13.42 -5.54
CA LEU A 37 14.38 -12.23 -5.52
C LEU A 37 15.15 -10.94 -5.84
N ASN A 38 16.36 -10.79 -5.30
CA ASN A 38 17.19 -9.62 -5.62
C ASN A 38 17.62 -9.60 -7.11
N ALA A 39 17.86 -10.75 -7.71
CA ALA A 39 18.16 -10.84 -9.14
C ALA A 39 16.96 -10.43 -10.00
N GLU A 40 15.75 -10.86 -9.62
CA GLU A 40 14.50 -10.43 -10.28
C GLU A 40 14.26 -8.92 -10.14
N ILE A 41 14.48 -8.36 -8.96
CA ILE A 41 14.38 -6.91 -8.73
C ILE A 41 15.37 -6.15 -9.62
N ALA A 42 16.60 -6.63 -9.76
CA ALA A 42 17.61 -6.00 -10.60
C ALA A 42 17.20 -5.99 -12.08
N ASP A 43 16.67 -7.10 -12.58
CA ASP A 43 16.16 -7.22 -13.96
C ASP A 43 15.00 -6.26 -14.24
N LEU A 44 14.02 -6.20 -13.32
CA LEU A 44 12.89 -5.27 -13.42
C LEU A 44 13.33 -3.80 -13.38
N GLN A 45 14.34 -3.47 -12.56
CA GLN A 45 14.90 -2.11 -12.50
C GLN A 45 15.59 -1.71 -13.80
N GLU A 46 16.24 -2.64 -14.49
CA GLU A 46 16.82 -2.40 -15.81
C GLU A 46 15.73 -2.02 -16.81
N GLY A 47 14.61 -2.76 -16.84
CA GLY A 47 13.47 -2.42 -17.69
C GLY A 47 12.87 -1.03 -17.38
N LEU A 48 12.74 -0.67 -16.09
CA LEU A 48 12.29 0.66 -15.69
C LEU A 48 13.24 1.78 -16.13
N SER A 49 14.55 1.51 -16.19
CA SER A 49 15.54 2.50 -16.63
C SER A 49 15.35 2.88 -18.11
N VAL A 50 15.06 1.89 -18.95
CA VAL A 50 14.76 2.08 -20.38
C VAL A 50 13.47 2.86 -20.55
N LEU A 51 12.40 2.45 -19.88
CA LEU A 51 11.09 3.13 -19.96
C LEU A 51 11.19 4.59 -19.49
N ARG A 52 11.98 4.87 -18.45
CA ARG A 52 12.23 6.23 -17.99
C ARG A 52 13.02 7.06 -19.01
N ALA A 53 13.97 6.44 -19.71
CA ALA A 53 14.69 7.11 -20.80
C ALA A 53 13.76 7.42 -21.98
N GLU A 54 12.85 6.50 -22.34
CA GLU A 54 11.84 6.72 -23.37
C GLU A 54 10.87 7.84 -22.97
N TRP A 55 10.36 7.82 -21.74
CA TRP A 55 9.50 8.88 -21.23
C TRP A 55 10.20 10.24 -21.25
N ALA A 56 11.47 10.29 -20.83
CA ALA A 56 12.28 11.50 -20.86
C ALA A 56 12.50 11.99 -22.29
N TYR A 57 12.65 11.08 -23.27
CA TYR A 57 12.74 11.42 -24.67
C TYR A 57 11.42 11.96 -25.24
N LEU A 58 10.30 11.30 -24.93
CA LEU A 58 8.97 11.71 -25.39
C LEU A 58 8.55 13.07 -24.81
N ASN A 59 8.89 13.35 -23.55
CA ASN A 59 8.55 14.59 -22.85
C ASN A 59 9.59 15.71 -23.01
N ARG A 60 10.55 15.60 -23.94
CA ARG A 60 11.48 16.72 -24.19
C ARG A 60 10.68 17.94 -24.67
N PRO A 61 10.76 19.08 -23.95
CA PRO A 61 9.91 20.25 -24.25
C PRO A 61 10.16 20.79 -25.66
N GLU A 62 11.39 20.69 -26.15
CA GLU A 62 11.74 21.10 -27.51
C GLU A 62 11.00 20.28 -28.59
N ARG A 63 11.02 18.94 -28.44
CA ARG A 63 10.31 18.03 -29.35
C ARG A 63 8.79 18.24 -29.28
N LEU A 64 8.25 18.45 -28.08
CA LEU A 64 6.84 18.75 -27.91
C LEU A 64 6.44 20.06 -28.61
N ARG A 65 7.26 21.12 -28.51
CA ARG A 65 7.03 22.38 -29.24
C ARG A 65 7.06 22.17 -30.74
N GLU A 66 8.03 21.42 -31.25
CA GLU A 66 8.14 21.11 -32.68
C GLU A 66 6.89 20.34 -33.18
N LEU A 67 6.45 19.32 -32.45
CA LEU A 67 5.25 18.54 -32.77
C LEU A 67 3.96 19.38 -32.73
N VAL A 68 3.85 20.28 -31.74
CA VAL A 68 2.72 21.23 -31.63
C VAL A 68 2.72 22.21 -32.80
N ASN A 69 3.88 22.74 -33.18
CA ASN A 69 4.01 23.66 -34.31
C ASN A 69 3.65 22.96 -35.63
N LEU A 70 4.11 21.72 -35.83
CA LEU A 70 3.76 20.91 -37.01
C LEU A 70 2.24 20.62 -37.10
N ASN A 71 1.58 20.45 -35.95
CA ASN A 71 0.14 20.16 -35.87
C ASN A 71 -0.70 21.37 -35.43
N PHE A 72 -0.18 22.59 -35.64
CA PHE A 72 -0.80 23.81 -35.12
C PHE A 72 -2.23 24.00 -35.62
N GLY A 73 -2.52 23.62 -36.86
CA GLY A 73 -3.85 23.72 -37.45
C GLY A 73 -4.93 22.88 -36.74
N ALA A 74 -4.55 21.79 -36.08
CA ALA A 74 -5.48 20.94 -35.32
C ALA A 74 -5.49 21.28 -33.82
N LEU A 75 -4.33 21.62 -33.25
CA LEU A 75 -4.18 21.81 -31.81
C LEU A 75 -4.43 23.25 -31.35
N GLY A 76 -4.12 24.26 -32.17
CA GLY A 76 -4.31 25.68 -31.83
C GLY A 76 -3.57 26.14 -30.56
N LEU A 77 -2.55 25.40 -30.13
CA LEU A 77 -1.84 25.65 -28.87
C LEU A 77 -0.78 26.73 -29.06
N LEU A 78 -0.83 27.78 -28.24
CA LEU A 78 0.22 28.80 -28.14
C LEU A 78 1.12 28.52 -26.93
N PRO A 79 2.41 28.91 -27.00
CA PRO A 79 3.31 28.81 -25.86
C PRO A 79 2.78 29.63 -24.69
N MET A 80 2.65 28.97 -23.53
CA MET A 80 2.24 29.61 -22.28
C MET A 80 3.31 30.61 -21.82
N THR A 81 2.90 31.84 -21.50
CA THR A 81 3.81 32.86 -20.98
C THR A 81 3.97 32.71 -19.46
N PRO A 82 5.11 33.14 -18.88
CA PRO A 82 5.34 33.08 -17.43
C PRO A 82 4.24 33.74 -16.60
N ASP A 83 3.63 34.81 -17.13
CA ASP A 83 2.55 35.55 -16.47
C ASP A 83 1.23 34.77 -16.35
N GLN A 84 1.09 33.66 -17.10
CA GLN A 84 -0.10 32.79 -17.04
C GLN A 84 -0.01 31.74 -15.93
N PHE A 85 1.15 31.58 -15.27
CA PHE A 85 1.26 30.70 -14.11
C PHE A 85 0.70 31.41 -12.86
N GLY A 86 -0.39 30.87 -12.32
CA GLY A 86 -0.96 31.33 -11.05
C GLY A 86 -0.08 30.98 -9.85
N THR A 87 -0.22 31.73 -8.76
CA THR A 87 0.44 31.39 -7.48
C THR A 87 -0.29 30.21 -6.83
N ALA A 88 0.41 29.36 -6.07
CA ALA A 88 -0.20 28.20 -5.38
C ALA A 88 -1.42 28.58 -4.51
N ALA A 89 -1.43 29.80 -3.96
CA ALA A 89 -2.56 30.35 -3.20
C ALA A 89 -3.83 30.62 -4.03
N MET A 90 -3.74 30.59 -5.37
CA MET A 90 -4.86 30.77 -6.30
C MET A 90 -5.55 29.44 -6.65
N VAL A 91 -5.00 28.31 -6.20
CA VAL A 91 -5.60 26.98 -6.40
C VAL A 91 -6.59 26.74 -5.27
N ALA A 92 -7.89 26.74 -5.59
CA ALA A 92 -8.92 26.33 -4.65
C ALA A 92 -8.74 24.83 -4.33
N TYR A 93 -8.27 24.53 -3.12
CA TYR A 93 -8.34 23.16 -2.62
C TYR A 93 -9.79 22.86 -2.22
N PRO A 94 -10.32 21.68 -2.57
CA PRO A 94 -11.60 21.26 -2.02
C PRO A 94 -11.49 21.27 -0.50
N ALA A 95 -12.50 21.83 0.17
CA ALA A 95 -12.59 21.74 1.61
C ALA A 95 -12.57 20.25 2.00
N PRO A 96 -11.77 19.85 3.01
CA PRO A 96 -11.83 18.49 3.51
C PRO A 96 -13.28 18.21 3.91
N GLU A 97 -13.93 17.23 3.27
CA GLU A 97 -15.28 16.84 3.63
C GLU A 97 -15.27 16.43 5.12
N GLY A 98 -15.93 17.23 5.96
CA GLY A 98 -16.00 17.01 7.42
C GLY A 98 -15.36 18.08 8.31
N SER A 99 -14.88 19.22 7.79
CA SER A 99 -14.40 20.32 8.65
C SER A 99 -15.49 21.30 9.11
N ASP A 100 -16.77 20.94 9.03
CA ASP A 100 -17.81 21.68 9.73
C ASP A 100 -17.80 21.21 11.20
N PRO A 101 -17.48 22.08 12.18
CA PRO A 101 -17.54 21.70 13.59
C PRO A 101 -18.95 21.27 14.01
N LEU A 102 -19.99 21.62 13.24
CA LEU A 102 -21.37 21.19 13.45
C LEU A 102 -21.69 19.81 12.84
N SER A 103 -20.90 19.30 11.88
CA SER A 103 -21.13 17.99 11.28
C SER A 103 -20.53 16.85 12.11
N ILE A 104 -19.46 17.11 12.87
CA ILE A 104 -18.85 16.12 13.77
C ILE A 104 -19.83 15.77 14.89
N ASP A 105 -20.48 16.78 15.49
CA ASP A 105 -21.48 16.55 16.55
C ASP A 105 -22.71 15.80 16.01
N GLN A 106 -23.17 16.10 14.79
CA GLN A 106 -24.26 15.35 14.14
C GLN A 106 -23.87 13.93 13.76
N ALA A 107 -22.66 13.70 13.25
CA ALA A 107 -22.18 12.37 12.89
C ALA A 107 -21.98 11.48 14.13
N VAL A 108 -21.51 12.05 15.24
CA VAL A 108 -21.39 11.35 16.53
C VAL A 108 -22.77 11.05 17.12
N ALA A 109 -23.73 11.99 17.06
CA ALA A 109 -25.11 11.75 17.51
C ALA A 109 -25.79 10.63 16.70
N GLN A 110 -25.64 10.63 15.38
CA GLN A 110 -26.21 9.61 14.50
C GLN A 110 -25.57 8.23 14.71
N ALA A 111 -24.27 8.16 15.00
CA ALA A 111 -23.58 6.90 15.32
C ALA A 111 -23.99 6.32 16.69
N ILE A 112 -24.33 7.17 17.66
CA ILE A 112 -24.78 6.74 18.99
C ILE A 112 -26.23 6.22 18.96
N GLU A 113 -27.11 6.83 18.15
CA GLU A 113 -28.51 6.42 18.04
C GLU A 113 -28.67 5.04 17.37
N VAL A 114 -27.78 4.67 16.45
CA VAL A 114 -27.77 3.34 15.79
C VAL A 114 -27.33 2.20 16.72
N SER A 115 -26.67 2.51 17.85
CA SER A 115 -26.12 1.51 18.79
C SER A 115 -26.95 1.33 20.07
N ALA A 116 -28.11 1.97 20.20
CA ALA A 116 -29.04 1.63 21.27
C ALA A 116 -29.75 0.31 20.92
N PRO A 117 -29.74 -0.72 21.80
CA PRO A 117 -30.49 -1.95 21.54
C PRO A 117 -31.99 -1.60 21.39
N PRO A 118 -32.73 -2.24 20.46
CA PRO A 118 -34.14 -1.92 20.26
C PRO A 118 -34.90 -2.16 21.56
N THR A 119 -35.37 -1.08 22.18
CA THR A 119 -36.27 -1.11 23.33
C THR A 119 -37.65 -1.56 22.85
N ASP A 120 -37.89 -2.86 22.97
CA ASP A 120 -39.10 -3.51 23.51
C ASP A 120 -40.52 -2.99 23.11
N ASP A 121 -40.71 -2.35 21.96
CA ASP A 121 -42.06 -1.96 21.48
C ASP A 121 -42.61 -2.83 20.33
N GLU A 122 -41.79 -3.69 19.74
CA GLU A 122 -42.23 -4.56 18.62
C GLU A 122 -42.84 -5.89 19.07
N THR A 123 -42.63 -6.32 20.32
CA THR A 123 -43.11 -7.64 20.80
C THR A 123 -44.61 -7.65 21.10
N SER A 124 -45.24 -6.50 21.32
CA SER A 124 -46.68 -6.37 21.62
C SER A 124 -47.56 -6.46 20.36
N ARG A 125 -47.03 -6.08 19.18
CA ARG A 125 -47.79 -6.09 17.93
C ARG A 125 -47.93 -7.47 17.29
N ILE A 126 -46.98 -8.37 17.53
CA ILE A 126 -46.99 -9.72 16.96
C ILE A 126 -47.96 -10.64 17.73
N ALA A 127 -48.26 -10.33 18.99
CA ALA A 127 -49.19 -11.11 19.82
C ALA A 127 -50.68 -10.87 19.50
N GLU A 128 -51.05 -9.74 18.88
CA GLU A 128 -52.45 -9.49 18.47
C GLU A 128 -52.77 -10.05 17.08
N GLU A 129 -51.77 -10.32 16.24
CA GLU A 129 -51.99 -10.81 14.86
C GLU A 129 -52.17 -12.34 14.78
N GLU A 130 -51.72 -13.12 15.78
CA GLU A 130 -51.93 -14.58 15.81
C GLU A 130 -53.24 -15.03 16.49
N ALA A 131 -54.11 -14.10 16.91
CA ALA A 131 -55.39 -14.41 17.55
C ALA A 131 -56.63 -14.19 16.66
N GLN A 132 -56.46 -14.18 15.33
CA GLN A 132 -57.56 -14.25 14.35
C GLN A 132 -57.42 -15.46 13.41
#